data_AF-A0A7Y2TV88-F1
#
_entry.id   AF-A0A7Y2TV88-F1
#
_cell.length_a   1.000
_cell.length_b   1.000
_cell.length_c   1.000
_cell.angle_alpha   90.00
_cell.angle_beta   90.00
_cell.angle_gamma   90.00
#
_symmetry.space_group_name_H-M   'P 1'
#
loop_
_entity.id
_entity.type
_entity.pdbx_description
1 polymer ?
#
loop_
_entity_poly.entity_id
_entity_poly.type
_entity_poly.pdbx_seq_one_letter_code
_entity_poly.pdbx_strand_id
1 'polypeptide(L)'
;MPTNLKTLKAQIARHRQCEEGAISILNLYFIMAMAIFGGIAVDVSNLVVAKNQLQVAADVAAHAAMTSRRTMDVDDAKAEGIRFAKLNMPENRFGDVLRAEHVQFGSYNQSTKIFTVDNDLDDAVWVKTDRLLENANPVSSYLLKLVGFGTFDVRTTAVYLKGDIPCLGDGFYADGRVDMQSNNNFMNGFCIRSNSRVELNNGNFFEHEDGVIVSMPTPADLVIPGSGYSQNTGLREAERYGHYPFDVDAFMAELVAGLVDPNSPHFRSNVTNATIIQVDATGSNGNGNGNGNGNGNGNSNKNKSNKNNGNGNGNGNGNGNGNGGSDPVDPDPVDPDPVDPDPVDPDPVDPNPGGGGGGSCGSFGPDCLTSGRIHEVACSGGSLSIPSGTYSNVVVMTDCELDFATGVILDGSTFLTRATGDRSVSAPSGGQGGLQIGRNDNCAAGGGAQVITFGGMRTAAKMQLYGGQIVAAGDVKFAAQANGFDGASVIAGGEIDGTSNSDFGTCEADSEDHFTSTGRARLAG
;
A
#
# COMPACT_ATOMS: atom_id res chain seq x y z
N MET A 1 -9.10 111.45 31.41
CA MET A 1 -9.07 109.99 31.22
C MET A 1 -9.33 109.61 29.74
N PRO A 2 -8.31 109.57 28.85
CA PRO A 2 -8.47 108.86 27.57
C PRO A 2 -7.29 107.93 27.19
N THR A 3 -6.26 107.79 28.03
CA THR A 3 -4.98 107.17 27.64
C THR A 3 -4.94 105.65 27.78
N ASN A 4 -5.77 105.04 28.64
CA ASN A 4 -5.71 103.59 28.92
C ASN A 4 -6.46 102.70 27.92
N LEU A 5 -7.44 103.23 27.19
CA LEU A 5 -8.23 102.41 26.25
C LEU A 5 -7.50 102.17 24.92
N LYS A 6 -6.61 103.10 24.51
CA LYS A 6 -5.80 102.97 23.30
C LYS A 6 -4.66 101.98 23.46
N THR A 7 -3.98 101.98 24.61
CA THR A 7 -2.94 101.00 24.96
C THR A 7 -3.51 99.60 25.13
N LEU A 8 -4.68 99.45 25.74
CA LEU A 8 -5.36 98.15 25.85
C LEU A 8 -5.79 97.60 24.48
N LYS A 9 -6.35 98.44 23.60
CA LYS A 9 -6.69 98.04 22.21
C LYS A 9 -5.46 97.66 21.39
N ALA A 10 -4.34 98.38 21.55
CA ALA A 10 -3.09 98.07 20.86
C ALA A 10 -2.46 96.77 21.37
N GLN A 11 -2.53 96.48 22.67
CA GLN A 11 -2.07 95.22 23.26
C GLN A 11 -2.92 94.02 22.82
N ILE A 12 -4.25 94.17 22.78
CA ILE A 12 -5.16 93.12 22.30
C ILE A 12 -4.99 92.88 20.79
N ALA A 13 -4.78 93.93 19.99
CA ALA A 13 -4.48 93.79 18.55
C ALA A 13 -3.14 93.07 18.31
N ARG A 14 -2.11 93.39 19.12
CA ARG A 14 -0.80 92.72 19.06
C ARG A 14 -0.88 91.25 19.47
N HIS A 15 -1.70 90.92 20.47
CA HIS A 15 -1.90 89.53 20.91
C HIS A 15 -2.74 88.70 19.93
N ARG A 16 -3.71 89.32 19.22
CA ARG A 16 -4.42 88.69 18.08
C ARG A 16 -3.52 88.41 16.87
N GLN A 17 -2.37 89.08 16.78
CA GLN A 17 -1.37 88.93 15.72
C GLN A 17 -0.17 88.07 16.16
N CYS A 18 -0.13 87.57 17.40
CA CYS A 18 0.92 86.68 17.87
C CYS A 18 0.67 85.26 17.34
N GLU A 19 1.28 84.94 16.19
CA GLU A 19 1.30 83.59 15.59
C GLU A 19 2.36 82.66 16.23
N GLU A 20 3.04 83.09 17.30
CA GLU A 20 4.17 82.38 17.92
C GLU A 20 3.84 80.95 18.42
N GLY A 21 2.55 80.61 18.57
CA GLY A 21 2.09 79.25 18.91
C GLY A 21 1.35 78.51 17.78
N ALA A 22 1.07 79.15 16.64
CA ALA A 22 0.30 78.55 15.55
C ALA A 22 1.06 77.39 14.88
N ILE A 23 2.39 77.56 14.74
CA ILE A 23 3.29 76.50 14.25
C ILE A 23 3.32 75.31 15.23
N SER A 24 3.26 75.55 16.54
CA SER A 24 3.22 74.49 17.55
C SER A 24 1.94 73.65 17.48
N ILE A 25 0.78 74.30 17.28
CA ILE A 25 -0.51 73.61 17.10
C ILE A 25 -0.50 72.81 15.79
N LEU A 26 -0.02 73.40 14.69
CA LEU A 26 0.11 72.71 13.40
C LEU A 26 1.07 71.51 13.48
N ASN A 27 2.19 71.65 14.19
CA ASN A 27 3.14 70.55 14.42
C ASN A 27 2.51 69.41 15.23
N LEU A 28 1.65 69.69 16.21
CA LEU A 28 0.91 68.66 16.93
C LEU A 28 -0.05 67.89 16.01
N TYR A 29 -0.73 68.58 15.09
CA TYR A 29 -1.55 67.92 14.09
C TYR A 29 -0.73 67.06 13.13
N PHE A 30 0.44 67.52 12.67
CA PHE A 30 1.32 66.72 11.82
C PHE A 30 1.90 65.50 12.54
N ILE A 31 2.32 65.65 13.81
CA ILE A 31 2.79 64.52 14.62
C ILE A 31 1.65 63.50 14.80
N MET A 32 0.43 63.93 15.08
CA MET A 32 -0.73 63.05 15.21
C MET A 32 -1.05 62.35 13.89
N ALA A 33 -1.03 63.07 12.76
CA ALA A 33 -1.25 62.48 11.44
C ALA A 33 -0.17 61.45 11.09
N MET A 34 1.11 61.75 11.31
CA MET A 34 2.21 60.81 11.09
C MET A 34 2.12 59.60 12.03
N ALA A 35 1.72 59.79 13.28
CA ALA A 35 1.52 58.70 14.23
C ALA A 35 0.35 57.79 13.82
N ILE A 36 -0.71 58.34 13.21
CA ILE A 36 -1.82 57.55 12.66
C ILE A 36 -1.34 56.74 11.44
N PHE A 37 -0.72 57.37 10.44
CA PHE A 37 -0.28 56.66 9.24
C PHE A 37 0.84 55.65 9.54
N GLY A 38 1.82 56.03 10.36
CA GLY A 38 2.86 55.13 10.85
C GLY A 38 2.29 54.02 11.72
N GLY A 39 1.27 54.32 12.53
CA GLY A 39 0.59 53.34 13.36
C GLY A 39 -0.15 52.29 12.56
N ILE A 40 -0.88 52.68 11.50
CA ILE A 40 -1.49 51.74 10.57
C ILE A 40 -0.42 50.80 9.98
N ALA A 41 0.70 51.33 9.52
CA ALA A 41 1.75 50.50 8.90
C ALA A 41 2.35 49.48 9.89
N VAL A 42 2.70 49.93 11.10
CA VAL A 42 3.31 49.07 12.13
C VAL A 42 2.32 48.04 12.65
N ASP A 43 1.08 48.45 12.94
CA ASP A 43 0.10 47.58 13.58
C ASP A 43 -0.51 46.58 12.60
N VAL A 44 -0.71 46.96 11.34
CA VAL A 44 -1.09 45.99 10.29
C VAL A 44 0.03 44.97 10.07
N SER A 45 1.30 45.40 10.11
CA SER A 45 2.44 44.47 10.01
C SER A 45 2.45 43.48 11.18
N ASN A 46 2.23 43.97 12.42
CA ASN A 46 2.10 43.13 13.60
C ASN A 46 0.93 42.15 13.49
N LEU A 47 -0.20 42.61 12.97
CA LEU A 47 -1.39 41.80 12.75
C LEU A 47 -1.14 40.66 11.77
N VAL A 48 -0.45 40.95 10.65
CA VAL A 48 -0.06 39.95 9.65
C VAL A 48 0.89 38.92 10.26
N VAL A 49 1.88 39.36 11.05
CA VAL A 49 2.78 38.44 11.76
C VAL A 49 2.01 37.54 12.73
N ALA A 50 1.10 38.10 13.53
CA ALA A 50 0.26 37.33 14.45
C ALA A 50 -0.63 36.32 13.71
N LYS A 51 -1.20 36.70 12.56
CA LYS A 51 -1.97 35.81 11.69
C LYS A 51 -1.12 34.66 11.14
N ASN A 52 0.09 34.93 10.68
CA ASN A 52 0.99 33.90 10.15
C ASN A 52 1.41 32.91 11.26
N GLN A 53 1.70 33.41 12.47
CA GLN A 53 2.00 32.54 13.62
C GLN A 53 0.82 31.63 13.97
N LEU A 54 -0.40 32.18 13.98
CA LEU A 54 -1.62 31.40 14.21
C LEU A 54 -1.85 30.36 13.11
N GLN A 55 -1.57 30.69 11.84
CA GLN A 55 -1.68 29.72 10.76
C GLN A 55 -0.71 28.54 10.96
N VAL A 56 0.56 28.82 11.27
CA VAL A 56 1.54 27.75 11.53
C VAL A 56 1.12 26.88 12.72
N ALA A 57 0.60 27.49 13.79
CA ALA A 57 0.09 26.74 14.94
C ALA A 57 -1.11 25.86 14.56
N ALA A 58 -2.04 26.36 13.74
CA ALA A 58 -3.17 25.60 13.24
C ALA A 58 -2.72 24.42 12.36
N ASP A 59 -1.78 24.65 11.45
CA ASP A 59 -1.30 23.63 10.51
C ASP A 59 -0.56 22.51 11.25
N VAL A 60 0.32 22.86 12.21
CA VAL A 60 1.07 21.88 12.99
C VAL A 60 0.15 21.09 13.94
N ALA A 61 -0.83 21.76 14.55
CA ALA A 61 -1.81 21.09 15.40
C ALA A 61 -2.71 20.14 14.62
N ALA A 62 -3.17 20.54 13.44
CA ALA A 62 -3.97 19.69 12.56
C ALA A 62 -3.16 18.47 12.09
N HIS A 63 -1.90 18.65 11.68
CA HIS A 63 -1.03 17.53 11.32
C HIS A 63 -0.83 16.54 12.46
N ALA A 64 -0.53 17.05 13.67
CA ALA A 64 -0.31 16.22 14.85
C ALA A 64 -1.58 15.46 15.26
N ALA A 65 -2.74 16.15 15.32
CA ALA A 65 -4.02 15.52 15.62
C ALA A 65 -4.35 14.42 14.60
N MET A 66 -4.16 14.69 13.32
CA MET A 66 -4.42 13.72 12.25
C MET A 66 -3.49 12.50 12.31
N THR A 67 -2.22 12.72 12.64
CA THR A 67 -1.23 11.63 12.73
C THR A 67 -1.48 10.75 13.93
N SER A 68 -1.80 11.35 15.08
CA SER A 68 -2.07 10.61 16.32
C SER A 68 -3.39 9.86 16.30
N ARG A 69 -4.40 10.36 15.58
CA ARG A 69 -5.71 9.70 15.43
C ARG A 69 -5.62 8.29 14.83
N ARG A 70 -4.52 7.95 14.16
CA ARG A 70 -4.26 6.61 13.59
C ARG A 70 -4.12 5.52 14.62
N THR A 71 -3.51 5.84 15.76
CA THR A 71 -3.14 4.86 16.80
C THR A 71 -3.80 5.17 18.14
N MET A 72 -4.42 6.35 18.26
CA MET A 72 -5.04 6.86 19.48
C MET A 72 -6.52 7.13 19.26
N ASP A 73 -7.26 7.19 20.37
CA ASP A 73 -8.65 7.62 20.33
C ASP A 73 -8.78 9.12 19.98
N VAL A 74 -10.04 9.55 19.82
CA VAL A 74 -10.38 10.92 19.41
C VAL A 74 -9.85 11.95 20.39
N ASP A 75 -9.96 11.71 21.70
CA ASP A 75 -9.67 12.70 22.73
C ASP A 75 -8.16 12.83 22.96
N ASP A 76 -7.44 11.71 22.94
CA ASP A 76 -5.98 11.67 22.99
C ASP A 76 -5.37 12.33 21.75
N ALA A 77 -5.93 12.07 20.56
CA ALA A 77 -5.47 12.72 19.32
C ALA A 77 -5.69 14.24 19.35
N LYS A 78 -6.83 14.71 19.89
CA LYS A 78 -7.08 16.15 20.10
C LYS A 78 -6.07 16.76 21.07
N ALA A 79 -5.81 16.08 22.19
CA ALA A 79 -4.85 16.54 23.18
C ALA A 79 -3.44 16.68 22.59
N GLU A 80 -3.06 15.75 21.72
CA GLU A 80 -1.76 15.79 21.05
C GLU A 80 -1.65 16.93 20.03
N GLY A 81 -2.71 17.19 19.25
CA GLY A 81 -2.78 18.38 18.39
C GLY A 81 -2.61 19.69 19.18
N ILE A 82 -3.29 19.80 20.33
CA ILE A 82 -3.18 20.94 21.24
C ILE A 82 -1.75 21.07 21.80
N ARG A 83 -1.11 19.96 22.18
CA ARG A 83 0.28 19.95 22.65
C ARG A 83 1.22 20.59 21.63
N PHE A 84 1.07 20.21 20.36
CA PHE A 84 1.88 20.74 19.27
C PHE A 84 1.56 22.22 18.94
N ALA A 85 0.32 22.68 19.09
CA ALA A 85 0.01 24.11 19.04
C ALA A 85 0.78 24.88 20.12
N LYS A 86 0.78 24.39 21.37
CA LYS A 86 1.45 25.06 22.51
C LYS A 86 2.97 25.10 22.38
N LEU A 87 3.58 24.13 21.70
CA LEU A 87 5.02 24.18 21.39
C LEU A 87 5.37 25.29 20.40
N ASN A 88 4.49 25.57 19.43
CA ASN A 88 4.69 26.61 18.42
C ASN A 88 4.27 28.00 18.91
N MET A 89 3.19 28.07 19.69
CA MET A 89 2.70 29.29 20.33
C MET A 89 2.48 29.05 21.82
N PRO A 90 3.53 29.19 22.65
CA PRO A 90 3.44 29.02 24.09
C PRO A 90 2.47 29.99 24.77
N GLU A 91 1.64 29.47 25.67
CA GLU A 91 0.60 30.24 26.37
C GLU A 91 1.15 31.44 27.15
N ASN A 92 2.35 31.31 27.72
CA ASN A 92 3.01 32.38 28.47
C ASN A 92 3.31 33.64 27.65
N ARG A 93 3.36 33.51 26.31
CA ARG A 93 3.65 34.61 25.38
C ARG A 93 2.44 35.01 24.56
N PHE A 94 1.61 34.05 24.18
CA PHE A 94 0.55 34.26 23.19
C PHE A 94 -0.87 34.03 23.74
N GLY A 95 -1.01 33.65 25.01
CA GLY A 95 -2.26 33.19 25.59
C GLY A 95 -2.69 31.84 25.05
N ASP A 96 -3.86 31.36 25.46
CA ASP A 96 -4.45 30.17 24.87
C ASP A 96 -4.98 30.48 23.46
N VAL A 97 -4.42 29.78 22.47
CA VAL A 97 -4.70 29.99 21.03
C VAL A 97 -5.50 28.85 20.42
N LEU A 98 -5.60 27.69 21.09
CA LEU A 98 -6.27 26.50 20.58
C LEU A 98 -6.93 25.71 21.72
N ARG A 99 -8.26 25.69 21.70
CA ARG A 99 -9.10 24.96 22.65
C ARG A 99 -9.54 23.62 22.06
N ALA A 100 -9.86 22.65 22.93
CA ALA A 100 -10.18 21.29 22.51
C ALA A 100 -11.42 21.21 21.59
N GLU A 101 -12.42 22.05 21.83
CA GLU A 101 -13.63 22.12 20.99
C GLU A 101 -13.38 22.61 19.56
N HIS A 102 -12.20 23.19 19.31
CA HIS A 102 -11.76 23.69 18.02
C HIS A 102 -10.85 22.72 17.26
N VAL A 103 -10.69 21.50 17.75
CA VAL A 103 -10.10 20.37 17.02
C VAL A 103 -11.22 19.36 16.78
N GLN A 104 -11.66 19.23 15.54
CA GLN A 104 -12.80 18.37 15.19
C GLN A 104 -12.42 17.44 14.05
N PHE A 105 -12.76 16.16 14.18
CA PHE A 105 -12.64 15.19 13.09
C PHE A 105 -13.93 15.13 12.27
N GLY A 106 -13.84 14.58 11.07
CA GLY A 106 -14.97 14.50 10.16
C GLY A 106 -14.55 14.23 8.72
N SER A 107 -15.40 14.61 7.78
CA SER A 107 -15.14 14.54 6.34
C SER A 107 -15.04 15.93 5.72
N TYR A 108 -14.26 16.06 4.65
CA TYR A 108 -14.10 17.32 3.93
C TYR A 108 -14.35 17.14 2.43
N ASN A 109 -15.36 17.84 1.91
CA ASN A 109 -15.64 17.84 0.49
C ASN A 109 -14.80 18.92 -0.21
N GLN A 110 -13.82 18.51 -1.02
CA GLN A 110 -12.88 19.41 -1.69
C GLN A 110 -13.57 20.29 -2.77
N SER A 111 -14.64 19.79 -3.40
CA SER A 111 -15.38 20.52 -4.44
C SER A 111 -16.24 21.63 -3.85
N THR A 112 -16.92 21.38 -2.74
CA THR A 112 -17.80 22.36 -2.09
C THR A 112 -17.11 23.16 -0.99
N LYS A 113 -15.91 22.75 -0.57
CA LYS A 113 -15.13 23.30 0.55
C LYS A 113 -15.88 23.27 1.89
N ILE A 114 -16.73 22.25 2.07
CA ILE A 114 -17.52 22.06 3.29
C ILE A 114 -16.89 20.96 4.14
N PHE A 115 -16.67 21.27 5.42
CA PHE A 115 -16.29 20.29 6.44
C PHE A 115 -17.56 19.83 7.18
N THR A 116 -17.75 18.52 7.27
CA THR A 116 -18.85 17.90 8.02
C THR A 116 -18.25 17.24 9.25
N VAL A 117 -18.67 17.69 10.42
CA VAL A 117 -18.16 17.21 11.70
C VAL A 117 -18.72 15.83 11.99
N ASP A 118 -17.82 14.87 12.15
CA ASP A 118 -18.14 13.51 12.58
C ASP A 118 -16.89 12.98 13.30
N ASN A 119 -16.96 12.86 14.63
CA ASN A 119 -15.79 12.47 15.43
C ASN A 119 -15.44 10.99 15.28
N ASP A 120 -16.34 10.18 14.71
CA ASP A 120 -16.08 8.76 14.46
C ASP A 120 -15.24 8.57 13.20
N LEU A 121 -15.29 9.52 12.26
CA LEU A 121 -14.48 9.50 11.04
C LEU A 121 -13.04 9.97 11.30
N ASP A 122 -12.09 9.36 10.58
CA ASP A 122 -10.69 9.77 10.56
C ASP A 122 -10.26 10.31 9.19
N ASP A 123 -11.19 10.77 8.35
CA ASP A 123 -10.91 11.23 6.99
C ASP A 123 -10.29 12.63 6.95
N ALA A 124 -10.67 13.48 7.88
CA ALA A 124 -10.21 14.86 7.94
C ALA A 124 -10.23 15.40 9.37
N VAL A 125 -9.36 16.37 9.63
CA VAL A 125 -9.37 17.16 10.86
C VAL A 125 -9.44 18.64 10.53
N TRP A 126 -10.34 19.34 11.20
CA TRP A 126 -10.47 20.79 11.16
C TRP A 126 -9.96 21.38 12.48
N VAL A 127 -9.04 22.33 12.37
CA VAL A 127 -8.47 23.05 13.50
C VAL A 127 -8.70 24.54 13.32
N LYS A 128 -9.19 25.19 14.37
CA LYS A 128 -9.38 26.65 14.41
C LYS A 128 -8.57 27.26 15.55
N THR A 129 -7.60 28.10 15.21
CA THR A 129 -6.86 28.89 16.20
C THR A 129 -7.34 30.33 16.19
N ASP A 130 -7.34 30.96 17.37
CA ASP A 130 -7.85 32.31 17.50
C ASP A 130 -7.18 33.12 18.62
N ARG A 131 -7.18 34.44 18.42
CA ARG A 131 -6.79 35.47 19.38
C ARG A 131 -7.84 36.56 19.34
N LEU A 132 -8.86 36.40 20.19
CA LEU A 132 -10.06 37.23 20.21
C LEU A 132 -10.21 37.96 21.53
N LEU A 133 -10.74 39.19 21.48
CA LEU A 133 -11.10 39.98 22.64
C LEU A 133 -12.16 39.26 23.49
N GLU A 134 -13.12 38.59 22.86
CA GLU A 134 -14.14 37.76 23.53
C GLU A 134 -13.53 36.68 24.43
N ASN A 135 -12.38 36.13 24.02
CA ASN A 135 -11.64 35.10 24.76
C ASN A 135 -10.55 35.69 25.67
N ALA A 136 -10.58 37.01 25.89
CA ALA A 136 -9.56 37.75 26.64
C ALA A 136 -8.12 37.54 26.11
N ASN A 137 -7.96 37.19 24.83
CA ASN A 137 -6.66 37.02 24.17
C ASN A 137 -6.55 37.76 22.83
N PRO A 138 -6.83 39.08 22.75
CA PRO A 138 -6.67 39.82 21.50
C PRO A 138 -5.20 40.09 21.16
N VAL A 139 -4.92 40.46 19.91
CA VAL A 139 -3.63 41.02 19.50
C VAL A 139 -3.59 42.50 19.84
N SER A 140 -2.69 42.92 20.74
CA SER A 140 -2.54 44.35 21.08
C SER A 140 -1.95 45.15 19.92
N SER A 141 -2.45 46.37 19.73
CA SER A 141 -1.81 47.36 18.86
C SER A 141 -0.68 48.09 19.59
N TYR A 142 0.29 48.60 18.83
CA TYR A 142 1.40 49.38 19.35
C TYR A 142 1.10 50.88 19.32
N LEU A 143 0.78 51.43 18.14
CA LEU A 143 0.66 52.88 17.93
C LEU A 143 -0.80 53.33 17.81
N LEU A 144 -1.66 52.52 17.20
CA LEU A 144 -3.09 52.80 17.03
C LEU A 144 -3.85 52.86 18.35
N LYS A 145 -3.30 52.31 19.44
CA LYS A 145 -3.84 52.49 20.79
C LYS A 145 -3.90 53.96 21.21
N LEU A 146 -3.03 54.82 20.66
CA LEU A 146 -3.01 56.26 20.93
C LEU A 146 -4.24 56.99 20.36
N VAL A 147 -4.91 56.39 19.38
CA VAL A 147 -6.10 56.94 18.72
C VAL A 147 -7.35 56.08 18.97
N GLY A 148 -7.32 55.26 20.03
CA GLY A 148 -8.49 54.51 20.52
C GLY A 148 -8.64 53.09 19.94
N PHE A 149 -7.73 52.64 19.08
CA PHE A 149 -7.75 51.29 18.50
C PHE A 149 -6.68 50.42 19.18
N GLY A 150 -7.02 49.85 20.34
CA GLY A 150 -6.06 49.15 21.21
C GLY A 150 -5.80 47.67 20.87
N THR A 151 -6.68 47.03 20.10
CA THR A 151 -6.68 45.57 19.92
C THR A 151 -7.22 45.15 18.56
N PHE A 152 -6.79 43.97 18.12
CA PHE A 152 -7.28 43.29 16.92
C PHE A 152 -7.64 41.85 17.23
N ASP A 153 -8.67 41.37 16.55
CA ASP A 153 -9.10 39.98 16.58
C ASP A 153 -8.59 39.23 15.36
N VAL A 154 -8.00 38.06 15.58
CA VAL A 154 -7.47 37.21 14.51
C VAL A 154 -7.95 35.79 14.69
N ARG A 155 -8.32 35.16 13.59
CA ARG A 155 -8.68 33.74 13.51
C ARG A 155 -8.06 33.13 12.27
N THR A 156 -7.58 31.90 12.41
CA THR A 156 -7.14 31.06 11.30
C THR A 156 -7.78 29.69 11.41
N THR A 157 -7.82 28.98 10.28
CA THR A 157 -8.34 27.62 10.20
C THR A 157 -7.40 26.79 9.35
N ALA A 158 -7.21 25.53 9.73
CA ALA A 158 -6.49 24.53 8.95
C ALA A 158 -7.38 23.30 8.80
N VAL A 159 -7.42 22.73 7.60
CA VAL A 159 -8.02 21.42 7.34
C VAL A 159 -6.92 20.49 6.87
N TYR A 160 -6.75 19.38 7.56
CA TYR A 160 -5.94 18.27 7.08
C TYR A 160 -6.86 17.14 6.65
N LEU A 161 -6.48 16.50 5.55
CA LEU A 161 -7.08 15.27 5.09
C LEU A 161 -6.17 14.13 5.51
N LYS A 162 -6.76 12.96 5.76
CA LYS A 162 -6.07 11.69 5.60
C LYS A 162 -5.53 11.72 4.18
N GLY A 163 -4.21 11.76 4.05
CA GLY A 163 -3.63 11.69 2.73
C GLY A 163 -3.81 10.26 2.29
N ASP A 164 -4.84 10.04 1.51
CA ASP A 164 -4.84 8.98 0.54
C ASP A 164 -3.61 9.25 -0.32
N ILE A 165 -2.59 8.41 -0.15
CA ILE A 165 -1.58 8.27 -1.19
C ILE A 165 -2.42 7.92 -2.42
N PRO A 166 -2.35 8.71 -3.51
CA PRO A 166 -3.27 8.60 -4.64
C PRO A 166 -2.98 7.35 -5.50
N CYS A 167 -2.69 6.23 -4.83
CA CYS A 167 -1.96 5.07 -5.24
C CYS A 167 -1.83 4.18 -3.99
N LEU A 168 -2.94 3.65 -3.50
CA LEU A 168 -2.98 2.71 -2.37
C LEU A 168 -3.93 1.57 -2.74
N GLY A 169 -3.50 0.32 -2.52
CA GLY A 169 -4.26 -0.87 -2.92
C GLY A 169 -3.60 -1.58 -4.10
N ASP A 170 -4.39 -1.98 -5.09
CA ASP A 170 -3.93 -2.67 -6.29
C ASP A 170 -3.00 -1.79 -7.13
N GLY A 171 -1.87 -2.35 -7.55
CA GLY A 171 -0.86 -1.59 -8.27
C GLY A 171 0.56 -2.11 -8.12
N PHE A 172 1.48 -1.39 -8.77
CA PHE A 172 2.92 -1.59 -8.68
C PHE A 172 3.56 -0.48 -7.87
N TYR A 173 4.28 -0.85 -6.82
CA TYR A 173 4.93 0.06 -5.88
C TYR A 173 6.38 -0.33 -5.74
N ALA A 174 7.29 0.48 -6.30
CA ALA A 174 8.72 0.26 -6.18
C ALA A 174 9.41 1.44 -5.49
N ASP A 175 10.38 1.16 -4.63
CA ASP A 175 11.35 2.21 -4.26
C ASP A 175 12.30 2.48 -5.44
N GLY A 176 12.69 1.42 -6.16
CA GLY A 176 13.46 1.46 -7.41
C GLY A 176 12.61 1.76 -8.65
N ARG A 177 13.12 1.43 -9.84
CA ARG A 177 12.45 1.64 -11.13
C ARG A 177 11.20 0.78 -11.25
N VAL A 178 10.13 1.29 -11.86
CA VAL A 178 9.10 0.44 -12.47
C VAL A 178 9.22 0.50 -13.99
N ASP A 179 9.52 -0.63 -14.63
CA ASP A 179 9.64 -0.78 -16.08
C ASP A 179 8.50 -1.66 -16.62
N MET A 180 7.65 -1.06 -17.44
CA MET A 180 6.59 -1.76 -18.17
C MET A 180 6.85 -1.69 -19.67
N GLN A 181 6.68 -2.85 -20.34
CA GLN A 181 6.96 -2.97 -21.75
C GLN A 181 5.76 -2.45 -22.60
N SER A 182 5.38 -3.13 -23.67
CA SER A 182 4.45 -2.61 -24.68
C SER A 182 3.06 -3.24 -24.62
N ASN A 183 2.06 -2.52 -25.12
CA ASN A 183 0.70 -3.04 -25.32
C ASN A 183 0.02 -3.55 -24.03
N ASN A 184 0.27 -2.92 -22.89
CA ASN A 184 -0.45 -3.22 -21.66
C ASN A 184 -1.66 -2.30 -21.50
N ASN A 185 -2.73 -2.82 -20.91
CA ASN A 185 -3.91 -2.03 -20.57
C ASN A 185 -4.01 -1.92 -19.05
N PHE A 186 -3.98 -0.69 -18.53
CA PHE A 186 -4.18 -0.39 -17.12
C PHE A 186 -5.57 0.21 -16.95
N MET A 187 -6.39 -0.44 -16.12
CA MET A 187 -7.83 -0.19 -16.00
C MET A 187 -8.27 -0.14 -14.53
N ASN A 188 -9.52 0.30 -14.31
CA ASN A 188 -10.19 0.25 -13.00
C ASN A 188 -9.38 0.89 -11.84
N GLY A 189 -8.61 1.95 -12.05
CA GLY A 189 -7.90 2.60 -10.93
C GLY A 189 -6.53 2.02 -10.60
N PHE A 190 -5.98 1.13 -11.44
CA PHE A 190 -4.66 0.53 -11.20
C PHE A 190 -3.58 1.59 -11.03
N CYS A 191 -2.76 1.46 -9.99
CA CYS A 191 -1.68 2.40 -9.72
C CYS A 191 -0.31 1.86 -10.19
N ILE A 192 0.49 2.71 -10.84
CA ILE A 192 1.92 2.51 -11.04
C ILE A 192 2.66 3.58 -10.27
N ARG A 193 3.58 3.19 -9.40
CA ARG A 193 4.31 4.11 -8.55
C ARG A 193 5.77 3.72 -8.35
N SER A 194 6.64 4.71 -8.52
CA SER A 194 8.06 4.59 -8.24
C SER A 194 8.56 5.76 -7.39
N ASN A 195 9.46 5.52 -6.43
CA ASN A 195 10.20 6.58 -5.76
C ASN A 195 11.46 7.03 -6.53
N SER A 196 11.82 6.35 -7.63
CA SER A 196 12.96 6.71 -8.48
C SER A 196 12.57 7.14 -9.89
N ARG A 197 11.94 6.27 -10.69
CA ARG A 197 11.57 6.51 -12.09
C ARG A 197 10.58 5.47 -12.61
N VAL A 198 9.76 5.87 -13.58
CA VAL A 198 8.86 4.98 -14.33
C VAL A 198 9.32 4.94 -15.78
N GLU A 199 9.52 3.73 -16.33
CA GLU A 199 9.87 3.53 -17.72
C GLU A 199 8.73 2.78 -18.44
N LEU A 200 8.23 3.35 -19.52
CA LEU A 200 7.13 2.78 -20.30
C LEU A 200 7.52 2.70 -21.77
N ASN A 201 7.31 1.53 -22.38
CA ASN A 201 7.41 1.39 -23.83
C ASN A 201 6.12 1.91 -24.52
N ASN A 202 5.99 1.71 -25.83
CA ASN A 202 4.85 2.19 -26.62
C ASN A 202 3.65 1.22 -26.56
N GLY A 203 2.45 1.75 -26.86
CA GLY A 203 1.23 0.97 -27.09
C GLY A 203 0.41 0.73 -25.83
N ASN A 204 0.77 1.34 -24.69
CA ASN A 204 0.05 1.14 -23.44
C ASN A 204 -1.22 2.00 -23.37
N PHE A 205 -2.24 1.52 -22.68
CA PHE A 205 -3.49 2.24 -22.43
C PHE A 205 -3.67 2.48 -20.94
N PHE A 206 -4.05 3.71 -20.57
CA PHE A 206 -4.29 4.12 -19.20
C PHE A 206 -5.71 4.70 -19.08
N GLU A 207 -6.59 3.99 -18.40
CA GLU A 207 -7.97 4.41 -18.13
C GLU A 207 -8.03 5.46 -17.01
N HIS A 208 -7.47 6.63 -17.30
CA HIS A 208 -7.33 7.72 -16.31
C HIS A 208 -8.68 8.24 -15.79
N GLU A 209 -9.76 8.08 -16.56
CA GLU A 209 -11.12 8.47 -16.15
C GLU A 209 -11.62 7.62 -14.98
N ASP A 210 -11.20 6.35 -14.92
CA ASP A 210 -11.52 5.42 -13.84
C ASP A 210 -10.38 5.32 -12.79
N GLY A 211 -9.55 6.36 -12.70
CA GLY A 211 -8.63 6.57 -11.58
C GLY A 211 -7.24 5.95 -11.73
N VAL A 212 -6.87 5.44 -12.91
CA VAL A 212 -5.51 4.92 -13.17
C VAL A 212 -4.49 6.03 -12.99
N ILE A 213 -3.43 5.76 -12.22
CA ILE A 213 -2.42 6.75 -11.86
C ILE A 213 -1.02 6.22 -12.14
N VAL A 214 -0.18 7.09 -12.71
CA VAL A 214 1.26 6.87 -12.87
C VAL A 214 1.99 7.92 -12.03
N SER A 215 2.66 7.50 -10.96
CA SER A 215 3.24 8.38 -9.95
C SER A 215 4.77 8.23 -9.84
N MET A 216 5.47 9.35 -9.90
CA MET A 216 6.93 9.43 -9.77
C MET A 216 7.36 10.76 -9.10
N PRO A 217 8.61 10.93 -8.65
CA PRO A 217 9.03 12.13 -7.93
C PRO A 217 8.91 13.40 -8.77
N THR A 218 9.39 13.36 -10.02
CA THR A 218 9.39 14.51 -10.93
C THR A 218 9.04 14.09 -12.37
N PRO A 219 8.65 15.04 -13.24
CA PRO A 219 8.38 14.73 -14.66
C PRO A 219 9.59 14.20 -15.44
N ALA A 220 10.81 14.49 -14.98
CA ALA A 220 12.03 13.99 -15.63
C ALA A 220 12.27 12.49 -15.38
N ASP A 221 11.57 11.93 -14.39
CA ASP A 221 11.69 10.54 -13.98
C ASP A 221 10.74 9.62 -14.76
N LEU A 222 10.00 10.17 -15.72
CA LEU A 222 9.24 9.38 -16.70
C LEU A 222 10.08 9.19 -17.97
N VAL A 223 10.46 7.95 -18.24
CA VAL A 223 11.19 7.56 -19.45
C VAL A 223 10.22 6.91 -20.43
N ILE A 224 10.01 7.59 -21.56
CA ILE A 224 9.21 7.09 -22.67
C ILE A 224 9.93 7.32 -24.00
N PRO A 225 9.66 6.50 -25.03
CA PRO A 225 10.13 6.79 -26.38
C PRO A 225 9.69 8.18 -26.86
N GLY A 226 10.35 8.75 -27.87
CA GLY A 226 10.00 10.09 -28.39
C GLY A 226 8.56 10.23 -28.90
N SER A 227 7.91 9.12 -29.26
CA SER A 227 6.49 9.03 -29.61
C SER A 227 5.58 8.60 -28.45
N GLY A 228 6.12 8.45 -27.25
CA GLY A 228 5.49 7.79 -26.10
C GLY A 228 4.12 8.36 -25.77
N TYR A 229 3.99 9.68 -25.64
CA TYR A 229 2.68 10.31 -25.38
C TYR A 229 1.61 10.08 -26.45
N SER A 230 2.02 9.88 -27.70
CA SER A 230 1.08 9.60 -28.80
C SER A 230 0.72 8.13 -28.93
N GLN A 231 1.54 7.24 -28.35
CA GLN A 231 1.38 5.79 -28.40
C GLN A 231 0.89 5.21 -27.07
N ASN A 232 0.92 6.00 -26.00
CA ASN A 232 0.46 5.65 -24.67
C ASN A 232 -0.78 6.48 -24.34
N THR A 233 -1.94 5.99 -24.73
CA THR A 233 -3.22 6.70 -24.59
C THR A 233 -3.58 6.87 -23.11
N GLY A 234 -3.95 8.08 -22.70
CA GLY A 234 -4.36 8.41 -21.32
C GLY A 234 -3.19 8.60 -20.33
N LEU A 235 -1.94 8.37 -20.74
CA LEU A 235 -0.76 8.51 -19.87
C LEU A 235 -0.65 9.93 -19.32
N ARG A 236 -0.81 10.94 -20.19
CA ARG A 236 -0.58 12.35 -19.81
C ARG A 236 -1.52 12.81 -18.72
N GLU A 237 -2.74 12.28 -18.71
CA GLU A 237 -3.78 12.57 -17.74
C GLU A 237 -3.65 11.73 -16.46
N ALA A 238 -3.08 10.51 -16.56
CA ALA A 238 -2.80 9.62 -15.45
C ALA A 238 -1.59 10.05 -14.59
N GLU A 239 -0.69 10.87 -15.13
CA GLU A 239 0.54 11.28 -14.43
C GLU A 239 0.27 12.08 -13.15
N ARG A 240 0.96 11.70 -12.06
CA ARG A 240 1.01 12.41 -10.78
C ARG A 240 2.47 12.55 -10.35
N TYR A 241 2.81 13.65 -9.71
CA TYR A 241 4.18 13.88 -9.23
C TYR A 241 4.20 14.11 -7.73
N GLY A 242 5.15 13.47 -7.06
CA GLY A 242 5.35 13.62 -5.63
C GLY A 242 6.23 12.52 -5.06
N HIS A 243 7.08 12.87 -4.11
CA HIS A 243 7.88 11.91 -3.37
C HIS A 243 7.12 11.47 -2.12
N TYR A 244 6.86 10.16 -1.97
CA TYR A 244 6.32 9.61 -0.73
C TYR A 244 7.18 8.43 -0.28
N PRO A 245 8.07 8.62 0.71
CA PRO A 245 8.95 7.53 1.13
C PRO A 245 8.10 6.38 1.68
N PHE A 246 8.26 5.22 1.05
CA PHE A 246 7.72 3.93 1.49
C PHE A 246 8.92 3.11 1.94
N ASP A 247 8.93 2.72 3.22
CA ASP A 247 10.00 1.93 3.80
C ASP A 247 9.57 0.46 3.77
N VAL A 248 10.09 -0.27 2.79
CA VAL A 248 9.73 -1.67 2.55
C VAL A 248 10.21 -2.54 3.68
N ASP A 249 11.39 -2.25 4.22
CA ASP A 249 11.97 -3.02 5.32
C ASP A 249 11.15 -2.87 6.59
N ALA A 250 10.72 -1.64 6.90
CA ALA A 250 9.82 -1.37 8.02
C ALA A 250 8.45 -2.05 7.83
N PHE A 251 7.89 -1.98 6.61
CA PHE A 251 6.64 -2.65 6.27
C PHE A 251 6.76 -4.17 6.42
N MET A 252 7.83 -4.77 5.89
CA MET A 252 8.11 -6.21 6.01
C MET A 252 8.23 -6.66 7.47
N ALA A 253 8.89 -5.88 8.31
CA ALA A 253 9.00 -6.17 9.74
C ALA A 253 7.61 -6.17 10.42
N GLU A 254 6.75 -5.20 10.07
CA GLU A 254 5.36 -5.13 10.55
C GLU A 254 4.54 -6.34 10.09
N LEU A 255 4.65 -6.72 8.82
CA LEU A 255 3.94 -7.87 8.25
C LEU A 255 4.32 -9.18 8.93
N VAL A 256 5.62 -9.45 9.08
CA VAL A 256 6.10 -10.71 9.68
C VAL A 256 5.64 -10.84 11.12
N ALA A 257 5.66 -9.74 11.89
CA ALA A 257 5.15 -9.74 13.25
C ALA A 257 3.63 -9.96 13.28
N GLY A 258 2.90 -9.36 12.33
CA GLY A 258 1.44 -9.45 12.27
C GLY A 258 0.91 -10.82 11.82
N LEU A 259 1.64 -11.55 10.97
CA LEU A 259 1.22 -12.88 10.51
C LEU A 259 1.08 -13.93 11.62
N VAL A 260 1.74 -13.72 12.77
CA VAL A 260 1.74 -14.64 13.91
C VAL A 260 1.00 -14.10 15.14
N ASP A 261 0.51 -12.85 15.09
CA ASP A 261 -0.27 -12.22 16.17
C ASP A 261 -1.74 -12.11 15.77
N PRO A 262 -2.65 -12.91 16.39
CA PRO A 262 -4.09 -12.86 16.12
C PRO A 262 -4.76 -11.49 16.28
N ASN A 263 -4.13 -10.55 16.99
CA ASN A 263 -4.68 -9.20 17.20
C ASN A 263 -4.16 -8.19 16.18
N SER A 264 -3.25 -8.59 15.29
CA SER A 264 -2.70 -7.70 14.29
C SER A 264 -3.70 -7.49 13.14
N PRO A 265 -3.77 -6.28 12.57
CA PRO A 265 -4.51 -6.05 11.33
C PRO A 265 -3.97 -6.86 10.14
N HIS A 266 -2.73 -7.36 10.23
CA HIS A 266 -2.11 -8.21 9.20
C HIS A 266 -2.30 -9.71 9.47
N PHE A 267 -3.08 -10.08 10.50
CA PHE A 267 -3.42 -11.47 10.74
C PHE A 267 -4.46 -11.94 9.73
N ARG A 268 -4.17 -13.06 9.07
CA ARG A 268 -5.04 -13.61 8.03
C ARG A 268 -6.37 -14.08 8.60
N SER A 269 -7.47 -13.60 8.05
CA SER A 269 -8.84 -13.89 8.48
C SER A 269 -9.21 -15.38 8.40
N ASN A 270 -8.55 -16.12 7.50
CA ASN A 270 -8.76 -17.55 7.29
C ASN A 270 -7.90 -18.45 8.19
N VAL A 271 -6.98 -17.90 8.99
CA VAL A 271 -6.21 -18.65 9.99
C VAL A 271 -7.05 -18.78 11.26
N THR A 272 -7.50 -20.00 11.57
CA THR A 272 -8.35 -20.28 12.74
C THR A 272 -7.54 -20.63 13.99
N ASN A 273 -6.25 -20.97 13.83
CA ASN A 273 -5.37 -21.28 14.95
C ASN A 273 -3.91 -20.89 14.64
N ALA A 274 -3.43 -19.89 15.38
CA ALA A 274 -2.08 -19.31 15.24
C ALA A 274 -0.95 -20.17 15.82
N THR A 275 -1.24 -21.34 16.40
CA THR A 275 -0.18 -22.25 16.86
C THR A 275 0.61 -22.77 15.67
N ILE A 276 1.90 -22.45 15.65
CA ILE A 276 2.83 -22.82 14.58
C ILE A 276 3.05 -24.34 14.56
N ILE A 277 2.87 -24.95 13.39
CA ILE A 277 3.22 -26.34 13.10
C ILE A 277 4.62 -26.37 12.50
N GLN A 278 5.54 -27.09 13.14
CA GLN A 278 6.87 -27.32 12.57
C GLN A 278 6.79 -28.45 11.55
N VAL A 279 7.23 -28.18 10.33
CA VAL A 279 7.25 -29.13 9.21
C VAL A 279 8.69 -29.35 8.77
N ASP A 280 9.12 -30.60 8.82
CA ASP A 280 10.44 -31.00 8.32
C ASP A 280 10.31 -31.43 6.85
N ALA A 281 10.83 -30.61 5.93
CA ALA A 281 10.86 -30.89 4.49
C ALA A 281 12.22 -31.42 4.02
N THR A 282 13.10 -31.88 4.93
CA THR A 282 14.48 -32.28 4.60
C THR A 282 14.59 -33.50 3.68
N GLY A 283 13.50 -34.23 3.44
CA GLY A 283 13.39 -35.33 2.47
C GLY A 283 13.00 -34.90 1.03
N SER A 284 12.58 -33.65 0.81
CA SER A 284 12.03 -33.16 -0.47
C SER A 284 13.05 -32.80 -1.53
N ASN A 285 14.36 -32.99 -1.28
CA ASN A 285 15.39 -32.87 -2.33
C ASN A 285 15.36 -34.10 -3.26
N GLY A 286 14.21 -34.33 -3.90
CA GLY A 286 14.07 -35.21 -5.04
C GLY A 286 14.79 -34.58 -6.23
N ASN A 287 16.10 -34.85 -6.34
CA ASN A 287 16.86 -34.67 -7.57
C ASN A 287 16.23 -35.51 -8.69
N GLY A 288 15.23 -34.96 -9.37
CA GLY A 288 14.72 -35.46 -10.64
C GLY A 288 15.72 -35.17 -11.76
N ASN A 289 16.88 -35.81 -11.73
CA ASN A 289 17.76 -35.90 -12.90
C ASN A 289 17.78 -37.37 -13.35
N GLY A 290 16.83 -37.72 -14.22
CA GLY A 290 16.69 -39.08 -14.74
C GLY A 290 17.89 -39.47 -15.59
N ASN A 291 18.68 -40.43 -15.11
CA ASN A 291 19.50 -41.27 -15.98
C ASN A 291 19.85 -42.61 -15.27
N GLY A 292 18.85 -43.48 -15.12
CA GLY A 292 19.04 -44.84 -14.64
C GLY A 292 19.18 -45.81 -15.81
N ASN A 293 20.41 -46.15 -16.19
CA ASN A 293 20.72 -47.14 -17.21
C ASN A 293 20.64 -48.56 -16.60
N GLY A 294 19.51 -49.25 -16.81
CA GLY A 294 19.30 -50.62 -16.32
C GLY A 294 19.82 -51.66 -17.31
N ASN A 295 20.97 -52.29 -17.00
CA ASN A 295 21.46 -53.48 -17.70
C ASN A 295 20.67 -54.72 -17.29
N GLY A 296 19.83 -55.25 -18.20
CA GLY A 296 19.21 -56.57 -18.08
C GLY A 296 20.09 -57.65 -18.71
N ASN A 297 20.59 -58.58 -17.91
CA ASN A 297 21.37 -59.74 -18.36
C ASN A 297 20.45 -60.94 -18.62
N GLY A 298 20.14 -61.22 -19.89
CA GLY A 298 19.37 -62.38 -20.32
C GLY A 298 20.28 -63.46 -20.92
N ASN A 299 20.59 -64.50 -20.14
CA ASN A 299 21.32 -65.67 -20.62
C ASN A 299 20.34 -66.66 -21.30
N SER A 300 20.50 -66.92 -22.59
CA SER A 300 19.89 -68.08 -23.24
C SER A 300 20.92 -68.90 -24.00
N ASN A 301 21.10 -70.11 -23.46
CA ASN A 301 21.88 -71.21 -23.98
C ASN A 301 21.17 -71.83 -25.20
N LYS A 302 21.78 -71.79 -26.40
CA LYS A 302 21.45 -72.74 -27.49
C LYS A 302 22.70 -73.21 -28.22
N ASN A 303 22.79 -74.54 -28.27
CA ASN A 303 23.81 -75.33 -28.92
C ASN A 303 23.39 -75.64 -30.37
N LYS A 304 24.40 -75.67 -31.25
CA LYS A 304 24.52 -76.31 -32.58
C LYS A 304 23.96 -75.64 -33.86
N SER A 305 24.97 -75.33 -34.69
CA SER A 305 25.09 -75.56 -36.13
C SER A 305 24.42 -74.62 -37.14
N ASN A 306 25.32 -73.90 -37.83
CA ASN A 306 25.37 -73.59 -39.27
C ASN A 306 25.06 -72.14 -39.70
N LYS A 307 26.17 -71.41 -39.94
CA LYS A 307 26.48 -70.42 -40.99
C LYS A 307 25.34 -69.53 -41.52
N ASN A 308 25.41 -68.24 -41.20
CA ASN A 308 25.64 -67.15 -42.16
C ASN A 308 25.77 -65.81 -41.39
N ASN A 309 26.85 -65.07 -41.65
CA ASN A 309 27.16 -63.79 -41.01
C ASN A 309 26.71 -62.66 -41.95
N GLY A 310 25.82 -61.78 -41.50
CA GLY A 310 25.32 -60.66 -42.30
C GLY A 310 24.60 -59.63 -41.45
N ASN A 311 25.17 -58.42 -41.42
CA ASN A 311 24.74 -57.22 -40.69
C ASN A 311 23.29 -56.79 -40.97
N GLY A 312 22.61 -56.30 -39.93
CA GLY A 312 21.39 -55.51 -40.04
C GLY A 312 21.14 -54.75 -38.74
N ASN A 313 21.43 -53.45 -38.76
CA ASN A 313 21.22 -52.51 -37.66
C ASN A 313 19.80 -51.91 -37.79
N GLY A 314 18.96 -52.06 -36.76
CA GLY A 314 17.61 -51.51 -36.74
C GLY A 314 17.12 -51.36 -35.30
N ASN A 315 17.28 -50.16 -34.74
CA ASN A 315 16.72 -49.77 -33.45
C ASN A 315 15.25 -49.37 -33.64
N GLY A 316 14.34 -50.16 -33.06
CA GLY A 316 12.95 -49.80 -32.88
C GLY A 316 12.39 -50.56 -31.69
N ASN A 317 12.33 -49.93 -30.52
CA ASN A 317 11.63 -50.46 -29.36
C ASN A 317 10.39 -49.61 -29.11
N GLY A 318 9.25 -50.13 -29.59
CA GLY A 318 7.94 -49.88 -29.01
C GLY A 318 7.43 -51.22 -28.46
N ASN A 319 7.22 -51.30 -27.15
CA ASN A 319 6.38 -52.28 -26.49
C ASN A 319 5.35 -51.45 -25.71
N GLY A 320 4.04 -51.63 -25.82
CA GLY A 320 3.32 -52.86 -26.14
C GLY A 320 3.03 -53.60 -24.84
N ASN A 321 1.78 -53.54 -24.39
CA ASN A 321 1.19 -54.61 -23.60
C ASN A 321 -0.30 -54.70 -23.95
N GLY A 322 -0.65 -55.82 -24.56
CA GLY A 322 -2.02 -56.26 -24.77
C GLY A 322 -2.24 -57.59 -24.06
N ASN A 323 -3.50 -57.87 -23.77
CA ASN A 323 -4.17 -59.17 -23.86
C ASN A 323 -5.57 -58.99 -23.27
N GLY A 324 -6.64 -59.58 -23.79
CA GLY A 324 -6.83 -60.51 -24.88
C GLY A 324 -8.32 -60.84 -24.90
N GLY A 325 -8.94 -60.82 -26.08
CA GLY A 325 -10.36 -61.11 -26.26
C GLY A 325 -10.64 -62.59 -26.41
N SER A 326 -11.81 -63.01 -25.94
CA SER A 326 -12.53 -64.19 -26.41
C SER A 326 -13.99 -63.81 -26.61
N ASP A 327 -14.50 -64.18 -27.79
CA ASP A 327 -15.76 -63.82 -28.44
C ASP A 327 -17.06 -64.38 -27.77
N PRO A 328 -18.26 -63.95 -28.23
CA PRO A 328 -19.45 -63.81 -27.40
C PRO A 328 -20.44 -64.98 -27.50
N VAL A 329 -21.23 -65.17 -26.44
CA VAL A 329 -22.45 -65.99 -26.45
C VAL A 329 -23.60 -65.21 -25.79
N ASP A 330 -24.76 -65.28 -26.44
CA ASP A 330 -26.06 -64.64 -26.22
C ASP A 330 -26.62 -64.80 -24.78
N PRO A 331 -27.44 -63.86 -24.24
CA PRO A 331 -27.97 -63.91 -22.88
C PRO A 331 -29.41 -64.43 -22.84
N ASP A 332 -29.69 -65.35 -21.92
CA ASP A 332 -31.06 -65.60 -21.43
C ASP A 332 -31.21 -65.10 -19.99
N PRO A 333 -32.39 -64.58 -19.62
CA PRO A 333 -32.58 -63.74 -18.44
C PRO A 333 -32.81 -64.59 -17.18
N VAL A 334 -32.11 -64.23 -16.11
CA VAL A 334 -32.38 -64.75 -14.76
C VAL A 334 -32.87 -63.59 -13.89
N ASP A 335 -34.05 -63.79 -13.31
CA ASP A 335 -34.73 -62.96 -12.33
C ASP A 335 -33.83 -62.67 -11.12
N PRO A 336 -33.76 -61.42 -10.60
CA PRO A 336 -33.03 -61.15 -9.36
C PRO A 336 -33.93 -61.41 -8.15
N ASP A 337 -33.56 -62.40 -7.33
CA ASP A 337 -34.02 -62.47 -5.95
C ASP A 337 -33.47 -61.27 -5.15
N PRO A 338 -34.25 -60.70 -4.21
CA PRO A 338 -33.92 -59.46 -3.54
C PRO A 338 -32.81 -59.65 -2.51
N VAL A 339 -31.73 -58.88 -2.65
CA VAL A 339 -30.70 -58.71 -1.62
C VAL A 339 -31.16 -57.64 -0.64
N ASP A 340 -31.31 -58.05 0.60
CA ASP A 340 -31.53 -57.21 1.78
C ASP A 340 -30.34 -56.25 1.96
N PRO A 341 -30.52 -54.93 2.05
CA PRO A 341 -29.42 -54.02 2.33
C PRO A 341 -29.11 -54.06 3.83
N ASP A 342 -28.01 -54.70 4.20
CA ASP A 342 -27.39 -54.48 5.50
C ASP A 342 -27.09 -52.97 5.65
N PRO A 343 -27.42 -52.34 6.78
CA PRO A 343 -27.22 -50.92 7.00
C PRO A 343 -25.72 -50.60 7.02
N VAL A 344 -25.33 -49.67 6.15
CA VAL A 344 -24.00 -49.03 6.19
C VAL A 344 -23.95 -48.19 7.47
N ASP A 345 -23.16 -48.65 8.43
CA ASP A 345 -22.74 -47.84 9.58
C ASP A 345 -21.84 -46.72 9.02
N PRO A 346 -22.19 -45.43 9.16
CA PRO A 346 -21.28 -44.36 8.77
C PRO A 346 -20.10 -44.38 9.72
N ASP A 347 -18.90 -44.60 9.18
CA ASP A 347 -17.65 -44.47 9.93
C ASP A 347 -17.66 -43.15 10.73
N PRO A 348 -17.29 -43.17 12.02
CA PRO A 348 -17.26 -41.95 12.83
C PRO A 348 -16.32 -40.93 12.19
N VAL A 349 -16.85 -39.76 11.87
CA VAL A 349 -16.05 -38.57 11.60
C VAL A 349 -15.23 -38.30 12.86
N ASP A 350 -13.93 -38.61 12.82
CA ASP A 350 -12.99 -38.28 13.89
C ASP A 350 -12.87 -36.75 13.97
N PRO A 351 -13.35 -36.09 15.03
CA PRO A 351 -13.22 -34.67 15.21
C PRO A 351 -12.10 -34.38 16.20
N ASN A 352 -10.90 -34.99 16.08
CA ASN A 352 -9.71 -34.46 16.75
C ASN A 352 -8.38 -35.08 16.27
N PRO A 353 -7.50 -34.37 15.54
CA PRO A 353 -6.08 -34.64 15.67
C PRO A 353 -5.57 -33.90 16.91
N GLY A 354 -5.67 -34.58 18.04
CA GLY A 354 -5.02 -34.16 19.27
C GLY A 354 -3.49 -34.28 19.16
N GLY A 355 -2.79 -33.30 19.73
CA GLY A 355 -1.44 -33.47 20.26
C GLY A 355 -0.30 -33.14 19.31
N GLY A 356 0.50 -32.14 19.70
CA GLY A 356 1.68 -31.69 18.96
C GLY A 356 2.65 -32.83 18.62
N GLY A 357 2.89 -32.99 17.33
CA GLY A 357 3.97 -33.77 16.76
C GLY A 357 4.28 -33.15 15.41
N GLY A 358 5.52 -32.70 15.21
CA GLY A 358 5.99 -32.27 13.89
C GLY A 358 5.76 -33.40 12.90
N GLY A 359 4.83 -33.20 11.97
CA GLY A 359 4.52 -34.18 10.94
C GLY A 359 5.69 -34.22 9.96
N SER A 360 6.51 -35.26 10.03
CA SER A 360 7.46 -35.59 8.97
C SER A 360 6.66 -35.92 7.72
N CYS A 361 6.61 -34.99 6.79
CA CYS A 361 6.05 -35.23 5.48
C CYS A 361 7.10 -35.92 4.60
N GLY A 362 6.77 -37.10 4.06
CA GLY A 362 7.70 -37.84 3.19
C GLY A 362 8.16 -37.00 1.99
N SER A 363 7.25 -36.23 1.39
CA SER A 363 7.53 -35.18 0.40
C SER A 363 6.62 -33.99 0.68
N PHE A 364 7.21 -32.81 0.90
CA PHE A 364 6.51 -31.54 1.03
C PHE A 364 5.53 -31.34 -0.14
N GLY A 365 4.28 -31.02 0.19
CA GLY A 365 3.17 -30.81 -0.75
C GLY A 365 1.93 -30.31 -0.03
N PRO A 366 0.80 -30.12 -0.72
CA PRO A 366 -0.44 -29.63 -0.11
C PRO A 366 -0.92 -30.49 1.07
N ASP A 367 -0.79 -31.82 0.97
CA ASP A 367 -1.23 -32.78 2.00
C ASP A 367 -0.45 -32.65 3.33
N CYS A 368 0.68 -31.93 3.32
CA CYS A 368 1.49 -31.65 4.50
C CYS A 368 0.99 -30.49 5.34
N LEU A 369 0.04 -29.73 4.79
CA LEU A 369 -0.36 -28.46 5.34
C LEU A 369 -1.82 -28.58 5.77
N THR A 370 -2.08 -28.12 6.99
CA THR A 370 -3.43 -28.10 7.54
C THR A 370 -4.06 -26.74 7.24
N SER A 371 -5.18 -26.74 6.51
CA SER A 371 -5.96 -25.52 6.26
C SER A 371 -6.28 -24.76 7.55
N GLY A 372 -6.18 -23.43 7.49
CA GLY A 372 -6.38 -22.50 8.61
C GLY A 372 -5.25 -22.46 9.64
N ARG A 373 -4.05 -22.97 9.29
CA ARG A 373 -2.89 -23.07 10.20
C ARG A 373 -1.64 -22.41 9.63
N ILE A 374 -0.73 -22.07 10.55
CA ILE A 374 0.61 -21.54 10.27
C ILE A 374 1.62 -22.68 10.35
N HIS A 375 2.49 -22.78 9.35
CA HIS A 375 3.53 -23.79 9.22
C HIS A 375 4.89 -23.13 9.11
N GLU A 376 5.84 -23.55 9.93
CA GLU A 376 7.25 -23.19 9.77
C GLU A 376 7.99 -24.39 9.20
N VAL A 377 8.55 -24.21 8.00
CA VAL A 377 9.12 -25.28 7.18
C VAL A 377 10.64 -25.14 7.18
N ALA A 378 11.33 -26.17 7.69
CA ALA A 378 12.77 -26.30 7.59
C ALA A 378 13.17 -27.02 6.28
N CYS A 379 14.21 -26.54 5.59
CA CYS A 379 14.79 -27.24 4.43
C CYS A 379 16.29 -27.51 4.64
N SER A 380 16.81 -28.57 4.01
CA SER A 380 18.22 -29.01 4.12
C SER A 380 19.13 -28.45 3.02
N GLY A 381 18.60 -27.73 2.02
CA GLY A 381 19.28 -27.43 0.76
C GLY A 381 19.31 -25.96 0.33
N GLY A 382 18.97 -25.02 1.21
CA GLY A 382 18.89 -23.58 0.88
C GLY A 382 17.63 -23.19 0.09
N SER A 383 17.03 -24.11 -0.68
CA SER A 383 15.76 -23.94 -1.36
C SER A 383 14.72 -25.00 -0.95
N LEU A 384 13.45 -24.62 -0.94
CA LEU A 384 12.27 -25.45 -0.75
C LEU A 384 11.48 -25.50 -2.06
N SER A 385 11.40 -26.70 -2.66
CA SER A 385 10.58 -26.92 -3.86
C SER A 385 9.10 -27.07 -3.48
N ILE A 386 8.25 -26.28 -4.14
CA ILE A 386 6.80 -26.28 -3.96
C ILE A 386 6.20 -27.01 -5.16
N PRO A 387 5.80 -28.29 -5.02
CA PRO A 387 5.27 -29.06 -6.14
C PRO A 387 3.92 -28.51 -6.61
N SER A 388 3.53 -28.88 -7.84
CA SER A 388 2.23 -28.54 -8.42
C SER A 388 1.08 -28.97 -7.51
N GLY A 389 0.07 -28.12 -7.37
CA GLY A 389 -1.07 -28.39 -6.51
C GLY A 389 -1.75 -27.11 -6.04
N THR A 390 -2.91 -27.26 -5.40
CA THR A 390 -3.64 -26.15 -4.79
C THR A 390 -3.34 -26.09 -3.31
N TYR A 391 -2.86 -24.95 -2.86
CA TYR A 391 -2.58 -24.64 -1.47
C TYR A 391 -3.67 -23.72 -0.94
N SER A 392 -4.50 -24.23 -0.04
CA SER A 392 -5.74 -23.54 0.39
C SER A 392 -5.69 -23.13 1.87
N ASN A 393 -5.81 -21.82 2.12
CA ASN A 393 -5.90 -21.22 3.46
C ASN A 393 -4.76 -21.60 4.40
N VAL A 394 -3.52 -21.62 3.91
CA VAL A 394 -2.34 -21.97 4.71
C VAL A 394 -1.36 -20.81 4.78
N VAL A 395 -0.70 -20.64 5.92
CA VAL A 395 0.48 -19.77 6.04
C VAL A 395 1.71 -20.67 6.12
N VAL A 396 2.66 -20.44 5.23
CA VAL A 396 3.93 -21.16 5.16
C VAL A 396 5.07 -20.16 5.34
N MET A 397 5.89 -20.38 6.35
CA MET A 397 7.05 -19.56 6.68
C MET A 397 8.31 -20.41 6.58
N THR A 398 9.35 -19.90 5.95
CA THR A 398 10.63 -20.61 5.84
C THR A 398 11.80 -19.64 5.74
N ASP A 399 13.01 -20.11 6.05
CA ASP A 399 14.25 -19.37 5.80
C ASP A 399 14.89 -19.76 4.45
N CYS A 400 14.22 -20.62 3.69
CA CYS A 400 14.68 -21.17 2.42
C CYS A 400 14.15 -20.40 1.22
N GLU A 401 14.89 -20.36 0.13
CA GLU A 401 14.38 -19.88 -1.16
C GLU A 401 13.17 -20.73 -1.59
N LEU A 402 12.13 -20.12 -2.14
CA LEU A 402 10.92 -20.80 -2.61
C LEU A 402 11.04 -21.08 -4.11
N ASP A 403 10.99 -22.34 -4.51
CA ASP A 403 10.98 -22.73 -5.93
C ASP A 403 9.64 -23.38 -6.29
N PHE A 404 8.74 -22.59 -6.86
CA PHE A 404 7.41 -23.02 -7.26
C PHE A 404 7.47 -23.82 -8.56
N ALA A 405 6.85 -25.00 -8.60
CA ALA A 405 6.68 -25.75 -9.83
C ALA A 405 5.60 -25.12 -10.75
N THR A 406 5.53 -25.60 -12.00
CA THR A 406 4.42 -25.30 -12.92
C THR A 406 3.10 -25.85 -12.36
N GLY A 407 2.01 -25.08 -12.43
CA GLY A 407 0.69 -25.50 -11.96
C GLY A 407 0.47 -25.38 -10.44
N VAL A 408 1.20 -24.49 -9.76
CA VAL A 408 0.92 -24.15 -8.37
C VAL A 408 -0.18 -23.08 -8.31
N ILE A 409 -1.20 -23.34 -7.51
CA ILE A 409 -2.29 -22.41 -7.22
C ILE A 409 -2.28 -22.10 -5.73
N LEU A 410 -2.14 -20.82 -5.39
CA LEU A 410 -2.28 -20.32 -4.02
C LEU A 410 -3.68 -19.75 -3.86
N ASP A 411 -4.50 -20.35 -3.00
CA ASP A 411 -5.87 -19.92 -2.73
C ASP A 411 -5.98 -19.56 -1.24
N GLY A 412 -6.12 -18.27 -0.92
CA GLY A 412 -6.15 -17.84 0.48
C GLY A 412 -4.84 -18.07 1.22
N SER A 413 -3.73 -18.33 0.53
CA SER A 413 -2.49 -18.78 1.19
C SER A 413 -1.42 -17.70 1.24
N THR A 414 -0.61 -17.69 2.31
CA THR A 414 0.55 -16.81 2.45
C THR A 414 1.82 -17.66 2.45
N PHE A 415 2.73 -17.37 1.53
CA PHE A 415 4.06 -17.96 1.50
C PHE A 415 5.09 -16.89 1.83
N LEU A 416 5.82 -17.08 2.92
CA LEU A 416 6.86 -16.17 3.39
C LEU A 416 8.22 -16.86 3.40
N THR A 417 9.20 -16.22 2.78
CA THR A 417 10.61 -16.60 2.89
C THR A 417 11.46 -15.48 3.48
N ARG A 418 12.34 -15.84 4.44
CA ARG A 418 13.37 -14.95 4.98
C ARG A 418 14.69 -15.01 4.22
N ALA A 419 14.75 -15.76 3.11
CA ALA A 419 15.88 -15.71 2.21
C ALA A 419 16.03 -14.30 1.62
N THR A 420 17.27 -13.84 1.48
CA THR A 420 17.64 -12.48 1.06
C THR A 420 18.30 -12.44 -0.32
N GLY A 421 18.44 -13.59 -0.98
CA GLY A 421 19.04 -13.65 -2.32
C GLY A 421 18.14 -13.00 -3.38
N ASP A 422 18.74 -12.52 -4.46
CA ASP A 422 18.02 -11.89 -5.59
C ASP A 422 16.99 -12.83 -6.27
N ARG A 423 17.06 -14.13 -5.99
CA ARG A 423 16.14 -15.16 -6.49
C ARG A 423 15.56 -15.99 -5.34
N SER A 424 15.18 -15.31 -4.26
CA SER A 424 14.58 -15.94 -3.09
C SER A 424 13.22 -16.56 -3.40
N VAL A 425 12.54 -16.08 -4.44
CA VAL A 425 11.35 -16.73 -5.00
C VAL A 425 11.54 -16.96 -6.49
N SER A 426 11.32 -18.19 -6.96
CA SER A 426 11.23 -18.46 -8.39
C SER A 426 10.08 -19.36 -8.82
N ALA A 427 9.69 -19.20 -10.08
CA ALA A 427 8.76 -20.08 -10.78
C ALA A 427 9.21 -20.27 -12.24
N PRO A 428 9.20 -21.50 -12.79
CA PRO A 428 9.71 -21.83 -14.13
C PRO A 428 8.77 -21.38 -15.25
N SER A 429 9.33 -21.26 -16.46
CA SER A 429 8.58 -21.04 -17.70
C SER A 429 8.26 -22.38 -18.36
N GLY A 430 7.03 -22.86 -18.26
CA GLY A 430 6.62 -24.04 -19.01
C GLY A 430 5.12 -24.32 -18.91
N GLY A 431 4.49 -24.68 -20.04
CA GLY A 431 3.13 -25.22 -20.07
C GLY A 431 1.97 -24.19 -20.06
N GLN A 432 0.74 -24.71 -20.09
CA GLN A 432 -0.45 -23.98 -19.62
C GLN A 432 -0.49 -24.14 -18.09
N GLY A 433 -0.55 -23.04 -17.34
CA GLY A 433 -0.56 -23.03 -15.86
C GLY A 433 0.79 -22.64 -15.23
N GLY A 434 1.08 -21.34 -15.15
CA GLY A 434 2.20 -20.83 -14.35
C GLY A 434 1.90 -20.82 -12.85
N LEU A 435 2.64 -20.02 -12.07
CA LEU A 435 2.27 -19.73 -10.69
C LEU A 435 1.02 -18.84 -10.69
N GLN A 436 -0.06 -19.31 -10.06
CA GLN A 436 -1.26 -18.54 -9.81
C GLN A 436 -1.29 -18.11 -8.33
N ILE A 437 -1.33 -16.80 -8.10
CA ILE A 437 -1.44 -16.20 -6.76
C ILE A 437 -2.86 -15.65 -6.62
N GLY A 438 -3.65 -16.34 -5.81
CA GLY A 438 -5.03 -16.02 -5.48
C GLY A 438 -6.04 -16.71 -6.41
N ARG A 439 -7.31 -16.69 -6.01
CA ARG A 439 -8.37 -17.42 -6.69
C ARG A 439 -8.90 -16.62 -7.88
N ASN A 440 -9.01 -17.27 -9.04
CA ASN A 440 -9.70 -16.67 -10.19
C ASN A 440 -11.21 -16.84 -10.05
N ASP A 441 -11.86 -15.88 -9.41
CA ASP A 441 -13.31 -15.85 -9.18
C ASP A 441 -13.96 -14.52 -9.59
N ASN A 442 -13.27 -13.75 -10.44
CA ASN A 442 -13.64 -12.39 -10.85
C ASN A 442 -13.78 -11.44 -9.66
N CYS A 443 -12.74 -11.35 -8.82
CA CYS A 443 -12.70 -10.45 -7.66
C CYS A 443 -13.82 -10.73 -6.65
N ALA A 444 -14.17 -11.99 -6.43
CA ALA A 444 -15.10 -12.32 -5.35
C ALA A 444 -14.35 -12.31 -4.02
N ALA A 445 -15.05 -11.95 -2.93
CA ALA A 445 -14.38 -11.82 -1.64
C ALA A 445 -13.71 -13.11 -1.15
N GLY A 446 -12.46 -12.94 -0.72
CA GLY A 446 -11.61 -14.01 -0.18
C GLY A 446 -10.91 -14.83 -1.27
N GLY A 447 -9.95 -15.66 -0.86
CA GLY A 447 -9.14 -16.41 -1.81
C GLY A 447 -7.90 -15.66 -2.32
N GLY A 448 -7.77 -14.36 -2.01
CA GLY A 448 -6.53 -13.61 -2.14
C GLY A 448 -5.34 -14.29 -1.47
N ALA A 449 -4.20 -14.31 -2.15
CA ALA A 449 -2.99 -15.00 -1.71
C ALA A 449 -1.78 -14.07 -1.74
N GLN A 450 -0.77 -14.40 -0.95
CA GLN A 450 0.37 -13.53 -0.71
C GLN A 450 1.68 -14.30 -0.85
N VAL A 451 2.66 -13.66 -1.48
CA VAL A 451 4.05 -14.12 -1.50
C VAL A 451 4.93 -13.00 -0.94
N ILE A 452 5.60 -13.30 0.16
CA ILE A 452 6.44 -12.36 0.91
C ILE A 452 7.88 -12.85 0.88
N THR A 453 8.82 -12.00 0.51
CA THR A 453 10.24 -12.35 0.45
C THR A 453 11.15 -11.23 0.93
N PHE A 454 12.15 -11.58 1.73
CA PHE A 454 13.22 -10.68 2.17
C PHE A 454 14.31 -10.47 1.09
N GLY A 455 14.18 -11.13 -0.06
CA GLY A 455 15.07 -10.99 -1.20
C GLY A 455 14.30 -10.57 -2.45
N GLY A 456 14.80 -10.99 -3.61
CA GLY A 456 14.14 -10.76 -4.89
C GLY A 456 13.25 -11.91 -5.35
N MET A 457 12.33 -11.61 -6.26
CA MET A 457 11.44 -12.56 -6.90
C MET A 457 11.64 -12.56 -8.41
N ARG A 458 11.81 -13.75 -9.00
CA ARG A 458 11.94 -13.91 -10.45
C ARG A 458 11.04 -15.02 -10.95
N THR A 459 10.01 -14.64 -11.68
CA THR A 459 9.10 -15.59 -12.30
C THR A 459 9.17 -15.48 -13.81
N ALA A 460 9.13 -16.64 -14.44
CA ALA A 460 9.10 -16.71 -15.88
C ALA A 460 7.65 -16.63 -16.40
N ALA A 461 7.48 -16.72 -17.72
CA ALA A 461 6.25 -16.48 -18.46
C ALA A 461 4.97 -17.08 -17.80
N LYS A 462 3.85 -16.34 -17.87
CA LYS A 462 2.47 -16.77 -17.52
C LYS A 462 2.16 -16.89 -16.03
N MET A 463 2.77 -16.04 -15.22
CA MET A 463 2.26 -15.76 -13.88
C MET A 463 0.86 -15.13 -13.94
N GLN A 464 0.03 -15.43 -12.95
CA GLN A 464 -1.30 -14.85 -12.77
C GLN A 464 -1.49 -14.39 -11.31
N LEU A 465 -2.00 -13.19 -11.11
CA LEU A 465 -2.37 -12.60 -9.82
C LEU A 465 -3.86 -12.28 -9.84
N TYR A 466 -4.63 -12.93 -8.97
CA TYR A 466 -6.07 -12.70 -8.81
C TYR A 466 -6.35 -12.39 -7.34
N GLY A 467 -6.55 -11.13 -6.97
CA GLY A 467 -6.52 -10.70 -5.57
C GLY A 467 -5.19 -11.03 -4.90
N GLY A 468 -4.12 -11.15 -5.70
CA GLY A 468 -2.81 -11.62 -5.27
C GLY A 468 -1.88 -10.48 -4.90
N GLN A 469 -1.12 -10.65 -3.82
CA GLN A 469 -0.11 -9.69 -3.40
C GLN A 469 1.30 -10.30 -3.38
N ILE A 470 2.26 -9.54 -3.90
CA ILE A 470 3.70 -9.82 -3.77
C ILE A 470 4.34 -8.70 -2.96
N VAL A 471 5.07 -9.04 -1.91
CA VAL A 471 5.89 -8.09 -1.15
C VAL A 471 7.33 -8.59 -1.13
N ALA A 472 8.24 -7.84 -1.76
CA ALA A 472 9.65 -8.18 -1.86
C ALA A 472 10.53 -7.04 -1.34
N ALA A 473 11.50 -7.34 -0.48
CA ALA A 473 12.51 -6.35 -0.11
C ALA A 473 13.47 -6.05 -1.28
N GLY A 474 13.69 -7.00 -2.19
CA GLY A 474 14.50 -6.83 -3.39
C GLY A 474 13.69 -6.57 -4.66
N ASP A 475 14.28 -6.90 -5.81
CA ASP A 475 13.66 -6.72 -7.13
C ASP A 475 12.57 -7.76 -7.40
N VAL A 476 11.51 -7.35 -8.11
CA VAL A 476 10.47 -8.24 -8.63
C VAL A 476 10.50 -8.22 -10.15
N LYS A 477 10.76 -9.38 -10.74
CA LYS A 477 10.75 -9.56 -12.20
C LYS A 477 9.74 -10.63 -12.57
N PHE A 478 8.79 -10.27 -13.42
CA PHE A 478 7.79 -11.20 -13.92
C PHE A 478 7.57 -11.01 -15.42
N ALA A 479 7.46 -12.15 -16.12
CA ALA A 479 6.97 -12.17 -17.48
C ALA A 479 5.52 -12.69 -17.44
N ALA A 480 4.53 -11.83 -17.65
CA ALA A 480 3.18 -12.28 -17.96
C ALA A 480 2.93 -12.26 -19.47
N GLN A 481 2.07 -13.16 -19.94
CA GLN A 481 1.62 -13.16 -21.34
C GLN A 481 0.14 -13.49 -21.33
N ALA A 482 -0.67 -12.47 -21.62
CA ALA A 482 -2.10 -12.49 -21.85
C ALA A 482 -2.96 -13.07 -20.69
N ASN A 483 -3.54 -12.13 -19.95
CA ASN A 483 -4.64 -12.22 -18.99
C ASN A 483 -4.33 -12.90 -17.63
N GLY A 484 -4.81 -12.27 -16.55
CA GLY A 484 -4.73 -12.79 -15.18
C GLY A 484 -4.06 -11.85 -14.18
N PHE A 485 -4.33 -10.55 -14.26
CA PHE A 485 -3.97 -9.57 -13.22
C PHE A 485 -5.22 -8.76 -12.85
N ASP A 486 -6.03 -9.35 -11.99
CA ASP A 486 -7.24 -8.73 -11.45
C ASP A 486 -7.01 -8.56 -9.94
N GLY A 487 -6.96 -7.33 -9.44
CA GLY A 487 -6.65 -7.09 -8.03
C GLY A 487 -5.22 -7.46 -7.66
N ALA A 488 -4.26 -7.12 -8.52
CA ALA A 488 -2.86 -7.43 -8.32
C ALA A 488 -2.13 -6.31 -7.58
N SER A 489 -1.44 -6.65 -6.49
CA SER A 489 -0.58 -5.72 -5.75
C SER A 489 0.85 -6.24 -5.71
N VAL A 490 1.81 -5.47 -6.23
CA VAL A 490 3.24 -5.81 -6.19
C VAL A 490 4.00 -4.67 -5.54
N ILE A 491 4.68 -4.99 -4.45
CA ILE A 491 5.44 -4.07 -3.63
C ILE A 491 6.90 -4.54 -3.63
N ALA A 492 7.82 -3.69 -4.07
CA ALA A 492 9.24 -3.98 -4.18
C ALA A 492 10.10 -2.89 -3.52
N GLY A 493 11.06 -3.29 -2.69
CA GLY A 493 12.13 -2.40 -2.24
C GLY A 493 13.20 -2.16 -3.30
N GLY A 494 13.28 -3.04 -4.28
CA GLY A 494 14.08 -2.86 -5.49
C GLY A 494 13.28 -2.35 -6.68
N GLU A 495 13.59 -2.87 -7.85
CA GLU A 495 12.94 -2.55 -9.12
C GLU A 495 11.80 -3.54 -9.44
N ILE A 496 10.81 -3.08 -10.20
CA ILE A 496 9.77 -3.92 -10.80
C ILE A 496 9.99 -3.94 -12.31
N ASP A 497 10.29 -5.11 -12.86
CA ASP A 497 10.40 -5.37 -14.30
C ASP A 497 9.19 -6.21 -14.76
N GLY A 498 8.28 -5.58 -15.50
CA GLY A 498 7.08 -6.20 -16.06
C GLY A 498 7.21 -6.57 -17.54
N THR A 499 6.09 -7.01 -18.12
CA THR A 499 6.00 -7.60 -19.46
C THR A 499 5.20 -6.72 -20.45
N SER A 500 4.96 -7.26 -21.64
CA SER A 500 4.08 -6.73 -22.69
C SER A 500 2.77 -7.53 -22.81
N ASN A 501 1.74 -6.93 -23.41
CA ASN A 501 0.47 -7.59 -23.76
C ASN A 501 -0.27 -8.19 -22.55
N SER A 502 -0.41 -7.41 -21.49
CA SER A 502 -1.16 -7.79 -20.28
C SER A 502 -2.19 -6.73 -19.91
N ASP A 503 -3.29 -7.20 -19.33
CA ASP A 503 -4.35 -6.36 -18.78
C ASP A 503 -4.18 -6.34 -17.26
N PHE A 504 -4.17 -5.15 -16.67
CA PHE A 504 -4.03 -4.90 -15.24
C PHE A 504 -5.24 -4.09 -14.77
N GLY A 505 -6.03 -4.67 -13.87
CA GLY A 505 -7.17 -4.02 -13.25
C GLY A 505 -7.13 -4.16 -11.74
N THR A 506 -7.80 -3.24 -11.05
CA THR A 506 -8.13 -3.42 -9.64
C THR A 506 -9.39 -4.26 -9.50
N CYS A 507 -9.57 -4.81 -8.30
CA CYS A 507 -10.84 -5.38 -7.88
C CYS A 507 -11.67 -4.28 -7.19
N GLU A 508 -12.93 -4.10 -7.58
CA GLU A 508 -13.82 -3.17 -6.87
C GLU A 508 -14.21 -3.78 -5.50
N ALA A 509 -13.92 -3.01 -4.44
CA ALA A 509 -14.10 -3.32 -3.02
C ALA A 509 -12.94 -4.05 -2.35
N ASP A 510 -12.82 -3.79 -1.05
CA ASP A 510 -11.90 -4.35 -0.05
C ASP A 510 -12.06 -5.89 0.14
N SER A 511 -12.24 -6.63 -0.96
CA SER A 511 -12.60 -8.05 -1.01
C SER A 511 -11.39 -8.97 -0.87
N GLU A 512 -10.19 -8.42 -1.02
CA GLU A 512 -8.92 -9.15 -0.99
C GLU A 512 -8.12 -8.75 0.25
N ASP A 513 -7.62 -9.75 0.99
CA ASP A 513 -6.78 -9.59 2.19
C ASP A 513 -5.40 -8.98 1.82
N HIS A 514 -5.32 -7.85 1.11
CA HIS A 514 -4.06 -7.19 0.80
C HIS A 514 -3.55 -6.45 2.03
N PHE A 515 -2.26 -6.55 2.29
CA PHE A 515 -1.62 -5.68 3.26
C PHE A 515 -1.49 -4.28 2.68
N THR A 516 -2.14 -3.29 3.30
CA THR A 516 -2.09 -1.90 2.85
C THR A 516 -1.12 -1.09 3.71
N SER A 517 -0.28 -0.26 3.07
CA SER A 517 0.52 0.73 3.80
C SER A 517 -0.38 1.88 4.23
N THR A 518 -0.40 2.29 5.49
CA THR A 518 -1.29 3.38 5.93
C THR A 518 -0.83 4.75 5.35
N GLY A 519 -1.69 5.41 4.55
CA GLY A 519 -1.40 6.69 3.90
C GLY A 519 -1.02 7.82 4.88
N ARG A 520 -0.17 8.79 4.51
CA ARG A 520 0.32 9.90 5.38
C ARG A 520 -0.58 11.14 5.31
N ALA A 521 -0.82 11.84 6.42
CA ALA A 521 -1.71 13.02 6.48
C ALA A 521 -1.22 14.18 5.58
N ARG A 522 -2.14 14.87 4.88
CA ARG A 522 -1.83 16.01 3.98
C ARG A 522 -2.69 17.24 4.28
N LEU A 523 -2.16 18.45 4.05
CA LEU A 523 -2.92 19.70 4.07
C LEU A 523 -3.98 19.70 2.96
N ALA A 524 -5.21 20.11 3.27
CA ALA A 524 -6.16 20.50 2.24
C ALA A 524 -5.81 21.90 1.75
N GLY A 525 -5.19 21.98 0.57
CA GLY A 525 -4.83 23.24 -0.11
C GLY A 525 -5.83 23.60 -1.21
#